data_AF-A0A7Y5WD00-F1
#
_entry.id   AF-A0A7Y5WD00-F1
#
_cell.length_a   1.000
_cell.length_b   1.000
_cell.length_c   1.000
_cell.angle_alpha   90.00
_cell.angle_beta   90.00
_cell.angle_gamma   90.00
#
_symmetry.space_group_name_H-M   'P 1'
#
loop_
_entity.id
_entity.type
_entity.pdbx_description
1 polymer ?
#
loop_
_entity_poly.entity_id
_entity_poly.type
_entity_poly.pdbx_seq_one_letter_code
_entity_poly.pdbx_strand_id
1 'polypeptide(L)'
;MTTRKIFGYIFIVVSIILTLAIVGQLAKFLGAIVGVIKIFSGQLDSYQVGQVIGTFIYWVFHISLTIFLWTIGRRWTKNKNTKNE
;
A
#
# COMPACT_ATOMS: atom_id res chain seq x y z
N MET A 1 11.76 -5.57 -26.37
CA MET A 1 10.78 -5.03 -25.40
C MET A 1 11.01 -3.53 -25.26
N THR A 2 9.97 -2.70 -25.24
CA THR A 2 10.13 -1.27 -24.96
C THR A 2 10.43 -1.06 -23.49
N THR A 3 11.31 -0.10 -23.16
CA THR A 3 11.72 0.24 -21.79
C THR A 3 10.53 0.39 -20.83
N ARG A 4 9.44 1.01 -21.30
CA ARG A 4 8.19 1.17 -20.54
C ARG A 4 7.54 -0.14 -20.09
N LYS A 5 7.60 -1.21 -20.91
CA LYS A 5 7.07 -2.53 -20.53
C LYS A 5 7.93 -3.19 -19.45
N ILE A 6 9.25 -3.04 -19.52
CA ILE A 6 10.18 -3.59 -18.51
C ILE A 6 9.92 -2.93 -17.15
N PHE A 7 9.83 -1.60 -17.12
CA PHE A 7 9.45 -0.87 -15.90
C PHE A 7 8.05 -1.27 -15.39
N GLY A 8 7.10 -1.50 -16.29
CA GLY A 8 5.77 -2.00 -15.92
C GLY A 8 5.80 -3.33 -15.17
N TYR A 9 6.60 -4.30 -15.64
CA TYR A 9 6.79 -5.58 -14.93
C TYR A 9 7.48 -5.39 -13.59
N ILE A 10 8.51 -4.55 -13.50
CA ILE A 10 9.20 -4.23 -12.24
C ILE A 10 8.20 -3.65 -11.23
N PHE A 11 7.36 -2.69 -11.63
CA PHE A 11 6.35 -2.12 -10.74
C PHE A 11 5.32 -3.13 -10.27
N ILE A 12 4.90 -4.07 -11.12
CA ILE A 12 4.01 -5.17 -10.72
C ILE A 12 4.69 -6.06 -9.68
N VAL A 13 5.94 -6.48 -9.91
CA VAL A 13 6.69 -7.33 -8.96
C VAL A 13 6.83 -6.62 -7.62
N VAL A 14 7.23 -5.35 -7.63
CA VAL A 14 7.34 -4.54 -6.39
C VAL A 14 5.98 -4.43 -5.68
N SER A 15 4.89 -4.25 -6.43
CA SER A 15 3.54 -4.21 -5.86
C SER A 15 3.12 -5.54 -5.23
N ILE A 16 3.51 -6.68 -5.81
CA ILE A 16 3.27 -8.01 -5.23
C ILE A 16 4.01 -8.14 -3.89
N ILE A 17 5.28 -7.73 -3.85
CA ILE A 17 6.08 -7.77 -2.61
C ILE A 17 5.46 -6.87 -1.53
N LEU A 18 5.06 -5.65 -1.89
CA LEU A 18 4.36 -4.74 -0.99
C LEU A 18 3.04 -5.34 -0.49
N THR A 19 2.28 -5.98 -1.37
CA THR A 19 1.03 -6.67 -0.99
C THR A 19 1.30 -7.82 -0.01
N LEU A 20 2.34 -8.62 -0.25
CA LEU A 20 2.76 -9.66 0.68
C LEU A 20 3.20 -9.10 2.03
N ALA A 21 3.84 -7.93 2.05
CA ALA A 21 4.20 -7.25 3.30
C ALA A 21 2.95 -6.82 4.08
N ILE A 22 1.91 -6.32 3.42
CA ILE A 22 0.61 -6.00 4.04
C ILE A 22 0.01 -7.25 4.68
N VAL A 23 -0.03 -8.37 3.95
CA VAL A 23 -0.58 -9.65 4.45
C VAL A 23 0.25 -10.19 5.62
N GLY A 24 1.58 -10.18 5.51
CA GLY A 24 2.49 -10.63 6.57
C GLY A 24 2.45 -9.76 7.83
N GLN A 25 2.04 -8.50 7.70
CA GLN A 25 1.88 -7.56 8.81
C GLN A 25 0.41 -7.27 9.16
N LEU A 26 -0.51 -8.15 8.77
CA LEU A 26 -1.95 -7.95 9.00
C LEU A 26 -2.29 -7.69 10.48
N ALA A 27 -1.62 -8.38 11.41
CA ALA A 27 -1.80 -8.14 12.85
C ALA A 27 -1.46 -6.70 13.25
N LYS A 28 -0.39 -6.12 12.67
CA LYS A 28 -0.01 -4.71 12.91
C LYS A 28 -0.99 -3.74 12.28
N PHE A 29 -1.56 -4.10 11.12
CA PHE A 29 -2.60 -3.30 10.48
C PHE A 29 -3.87 -3.22 11.35
N LEU A 30 -4.35 -4.37 11.83
CA LEU A 30 -5.48 -4.42 12.77
C LEU A 30 -5.16 -3.67 14.08
N GLY A 31 -3.93 -3.83 14.58
CA GLY A 31 -3.44 -3.08 15.74
C GLY A 31 -3.47 -1.56 15.53
N ALA A 32 -3.15 -1.06 14.33
CA ALA A 32 -3.23 0.36 14.02
C ALA A 32 -4.69 0.87 14.03
N ILE A 33 -5.63 0.10 13.49
CA ILE A 33 -7.07 0.45 13.50
C ILE A 33 -7.59 0.51 14.95
N VAL A 34 -7.30 -0.51 15.75
CA VAL A 34 -7.68 -0.54 17.17
C VAL A 34 -6.99 0.58 17.96
N GLY A 35 -5.74 0.89 17.63
CA GLY A 35 -4.99 2.00 18.22
C GLY A 35 -5.70 3.32 18.01
N VAL A 36 -6.20 3.59 16.80
CA VAL A 36 -6.96 4.82 16.50
C VAL A 36 -8.22 4.91 17.34
N ILE A 37 -8.95 3.81 17.52
CA ILE A 37 -10.15 3.77 18.40
C ILE A 37 -9.77 4.09 19.85
N LYS A 38 -8.62 3.60 20.33
CA LYS A 38 -8.10 3.88 21.68
C LYS A 38 -7.67 5.32 21.91
N ILE A 39 -7.37 6.09 20.85
CA ILE A 39 -7.10 7.53 20.98
C ILE A 39 -8.36 8.23 21.50
N PHE A 40 -9.53 7.88 20.94
CA PHE A 40 -10.81 8.50 21.32
C PHE A 40 -11.32 8.07 22.71
N SER A 41 -10.80 6.97 23.28
CA SER A 41 -11.15 6.54 24.64
C SER A 41 -10.38 7.27 25.74
N GLY A 42 -9.46 8.17 25.41
CA GLY A 42 -8.70 8.96 26.40
C GLY A 42 -7.73 8.14 27.27
N GLN A 43 -7.43 6.90 26.86
CA GLN A 43 -6.56 5.98 27.61
C GLN A 43 -5.08 6.05 27.20
N LEU A 44 -4.74 6.91 26.23
CA LEU A 44 -3.41 6.99 25.65
C LEU A 44 -2.74 8.33 25.98
N ASP A 45 -1.47 8.26 26.37
CA ASP A 45 -0.62 9.44 26.55
C ASP A 45 -0.27 10.09 25.20
N SER A 46 0.06 11.38 25.21
CA SER A 46 0.35 12.22 24.04
C SER A 46 1.42 11.58 23.12
N TYR A 47 2.42 10.94 23.71
CA TYR A 47 3.46 10.21 22.97
C TYR A 47 2.91 8.99 22.23
N GLN A 48 2.02 8.23 22.88
CA GLN A 48 1.41 7.03 22.30
C GLN A 48 0.43 7.39 21.18
N VAL A 49 -0.30 8.49 21.33
CA VAL A 49 -1.16 9.04 20.27
C VAL A 49 -0.33 9.34 19.02
N GLY A 50 0.83 9.98 19.18
CA GLY A 50 1.76 10.25 18.08
C GLY A 50 2.24 8.98 17.36
N GLN A 51 2.59 7.93 18.12
CA GLN A 51 2.98 6.63 17.54
C GLN A 51 1.84 5.97 16.75
N VAL A 52 0.62 5.97 17.30
CA VAL A 52 -0.55 5.39 16.64
C VAL A 52 -0.87 6.13 15.35
N ILE A 53 -0.89 7.47 15.37
CA ILE A 53 -1.14 8.29 14.19
C ILE A 53 -0.05 8.06 13.13
N GLY A 54 1.23 8.04 13.53
CA GLY A 54 2.34 7.78 12.61
C GLY A 54 2.24 6.40 11.95
N THR A 55 1.88 5.39 12.74
CA THR A 55 1.65 4.02 12.24
C THR A 55 0.46 3.96 11.28
N PHE A 56 -0.61 4.69 11.58
CA PHE A 56 -1.78 4.78 10.72
C PHE A 56 -1.45 5.46 9.37
N ILE A 57 -0.74 6.59 9.40
CA ILE A 57 -0.29 7.30 8.19
C ILE A 57 0.63 6.40 7.36
N TYR A 58 1.55 5.66 8.00
CA TYR A 58 2.39 4.69 7.30
C TYR A 58 1.54 3.67 6.55
N TRP A 59 0.52 3.09 7.18
CA TRP A 59 -0.37 2.13 6.53
C TRP A 59 -1.15 2.72 5.36
N VAL A 60 -1.71 3.92 5.54
CA VAL A 60 -2.43 4.64 4.47
C VAL A 60 -1.51 4.88 3.28
N PHE A 61 -0.28 5.34 3.54
CA PHE A 61 0.72 5.59 2.51
C PHE A 61 1.15 4.28 1.83
N HIS A 62 1.39 3.22 2.59
CA HIS A 62 1.83 1.93 2.08
C HIS A 62 0.79 1.30 1.15
N ILE A 63 -0.49 1.33 1.54
CA ILE A 63 -1.61 0.85 0.72
C ILE A 63 -1.74 1.70 -0.55
N SER A 64 -1.72 3.03 -0.41
CA SER A 64 -1.83 3.96 -1.54
C SER A 64 -0.71 3.75 -2.56
N LEU A 65 0.52 3.60 -2.09
CA LEU A 65 1.70 3.35 -2.91
C LEU A 65 1.56 2.01 -3.65
N THR A 66 1.13 0.96 -2.96
CA THR A 66 0.90 -0.37 -3.55
C THR A 66 -0.12 -0.30 -4.69
N ILE A 67 -1.26 0.36 -4.47
CA ILE A 67 -2.31 0.53 -5.49
C ILE A 67 -1.79 1.36 -6.68
N PHE A 68 -1.03 2.42 -6.41
CA PHE A 68 -0.46 3.28 -7.44
C PHE A 68 0.53 2.52 -8.34
N LEU A 69 1.49 1.81 -7.76
CA LEU A 69 2.43 0.98 -8.53
C LEU A 69 1.71 -0.12 -9.30
N TRP A 70 0.69 -0.76 -8.72
CA TRP A 70 -0.08 -1.79 -9.40
C TRP A 70 -0.81 -1.23 -10.61
N THR A 71 -1.45 -0.07 -10.44
CA THR A 71 -2.20 0.61 -11.51
C THR A 71 -1.30 1.04 -12.65
N ILE A 72 -0.16 1.66 -12.34
CA ILE A 72 0.82 2.10 -13.35
C ILE A 72 1.46 0.88 -14.02
N GLY A 73 1.89 -0.10 -13.24
CA GLY A 73 2.48 -1.33 -13.74
C GLY A 73 1.56 -2.02 -14.74
N ARG A 74 0.28 -2.21 -14.37
CA ARG A 74 -0.74 -2.79 -15.25
C ARG A 74 -1.02 -1.92 -16.47
N ARG A 75 -1.08 -0.58 -16.32
CA ARG A 75 -1.28 0.35 -17.45
C ARG A 75 -0.14 0.28 -18.48
N TRP A 76 1.09 0.06 -18.03
CA TRP A 76 2.28 0.00 -18.88
C TRP A 76 2.52 -1.38 -19.49
N THR A 77 2.06 -2.45 -18.84
CA THR A 77 2.08 -3.82 -19.41
C THR A 77 0.87 -4.11 -20.31
N LYS A 78 -0.26 -3.41 -20.16
CA LYS A 78 -1.41 -3.56 -21.06
C LYS A 78 -1.02 -3.19 -22.49
N ASN A 79 -1.00 -4.20 -23.35
CA ASN A 79 -0.68 -4.03 -24.76
C ASN A 79 -1.76 -3.16 -25.41
N LYS A 80 -1.37 -2.11 -26.15
CA LYS A 80 -2.30 -1.24 -26.90
C LYS A 80 -3.03 -1.94 -28.07
N ASN A 81 -2.91 -3.27 -28.22
CA ASN A 81 -3.39 -4.03 -29.38
C ASN A 81 -4.80 -4.64 -29.26
N THR A 82 -5.51 -4.48 -28.13
CA THR A 82 -6.89 -4.97 -27.98
C THR A 82 -7.90 -3.83 -28.06
N LYS A 83 -7.90 -3.11 -29.18
CA LYS A 83 -8.96 -2.15 -29.53
C LYS A 83 -9.41 -2.20 -30.99
N ASN A 84 -9.00 -3.20 -31.75
CA ASN A 84 -9.49 -3.44 -33.10
C ASN A 84 -9.80 -4.93 -33.24
N GLU A 85 -10.97 -5.35 -32.76
CA GLU A 85 -11.76 -6.48 -33.27
C GLU A 85 -13.21 -6.20 -32.90
#